data_AF-A0A960MKE8-F1
#
_entry.id   AF-A0A960MKE8-F1
#
_cell.length_a   1.000
_cell.length_b   1.000
_cell.length_c   1.000
_cell.angle_alpha   90.00
_cell.angle_beta   90.00
_cell.angle_gamma   90.00
#
_symmetry.space_group_name_H-M   'P 1'
#
loop_
_entity.id
_entity.type
_entity.pdbx_description
1 polymer ?
#
loop_
_entity_poly.entity_id
_entity_poly.type
_entity_poly.pdbx_seq_one_letter_code
_entity_poly.pdbx_strand_id
1 'polypeptide(L)'
;MTEIPKDEAAKAKLQLLFFQLSEILNDPPTILDLADWRDNISHVMDEIKEVSELAYNRLEDLVVEVVRRGEVHVDDLDSDAPPNQSERTAHEYFAQVAFVTSEINSLKSI
;
A
#
# COMPACT_ATOMS: atom_id res chain seq x y z
N MET A 1 -10.65 -18.17 7.55
CA MET A 1 -11.90 -18.19 6.75
C MET A 1 -11.56 -17.56 5.40
N THR A 2 -11.73 -18.26 4.27
CA THR A 2 -11.08 -17.94 2.98
C THR A 2 -12.02 -17.39 1.90
N GLU A 3 -12.97 -16.52 2.23
CA GLU A 3 -13.91 -15.97 1.24
C GLU A 3 -14.08 -14.46 1.38
N ILE A 4 -14.31 -13.76 0.27
CA ILE A 4 -14.72 -12.35 0.25
C ILE A 4 -16.08 -12.23 0.98
N PRO A 5 -16.31 -11.15 1.75
CA PRO A 5 -17.57 -10.96 2.44
C PRO A 5 -18.76 -11.02 1.47
N LYS A 6 -19.78 -11.79 1.83
CA LYS A 6 -21.05 -11.85 1.07
C LYS A 6 -22.04 -10.77 1.50
N ASP A 7 -21.83 -10.21 2.70
CA ASP A 7 -22.60 -9.09 3.23
C ASP A 7 -22.22 -7.78 2.51
N GLU A 8 -23.23 -7.03 2.09
CA GLU A 8 -23.04 -5.80 1.31
C GLU A 8 -22.36 -4.69 2.12
N ALA A 9 -22.59 -4.61 3.44
CA ALA A 9 -21.92 -3.61 4.27
C ALA A 9 -20.43 -3.93 4.43
N ALA A 10 -20.08 -5.19 4.64
CA ALA A 10 -18.68 -5.64 4.67
C ALA A 10 -17.97 -5.45 3.32
N LYS A 11 -18.64 -5.69 2.18
CA LYS A 11 -18.08 -5.37 0.86
C LYS A 11 -17.85 -3.88 0.68
N ALA A 12 -18.81 -3.04 1.04
CA ALA A 12 -18.67 -1.59 0.95
C ALA A 12 -17.52 -1.07 1.83
N LYS A 13 -17.38 -1.60 3.05
CA LYS A 13 -16.23 -1.31 3.92
C LYS A 13 -14.91 -1.71 3.25
N LEU A 14 -14.83 -2.92 2.69
CA LEU A 14 -13.62 -3.40 2.01
C LEU A 14 -13.25 -2.52 0.80
N GLN A 15 -14.23 -2.09 0.01
CA GLN A 15 -13.99 -1.18 -1.12
C GLN A 15 -13.47 0.19 -0.67
N LEU A 16 -13.97 0.72 0.44
CA LEU A 16 -13.47 1.96 1.03
C LEU A 16 -12.03 1.80 1.51
N LEU A 17 -11.72 0.71 2.21
CA LEU A 17 -10.35 0.42 2.67
C LEU A 17 -9.38 0.28 1.50
N PHE A 18 -9.79 -0.38 0.42
CA PHE A 18 -8.99 -0.45 -0.81
C PHE A 18 -8.75 0.93 -1.43
N PHE A 19 -9.74 1.81 -1.42
CA PHE A 19 -9.56 3.18 -1.89
C PHE A 19 -8.57 3.93 -1.00
N GLN A 20 -8.72 3.87 0.32
CA GLN A 20 -7.81 4.53 1.28
C GLN A 20 -6.38 4.03 1.14
N LEU A 21 -6.17 2.71 1.03
CA LEU A 21 -4.85 2.14 0.80
C LEU A 21 -4.25 2.66 -0.51
N SER A 22 -5.02 2.67 -1.60
CA SER A 22 -4.54 3.22 -2.88
C SER A 22 -4.15 4.70 -2.76
N GLU A 23 -4.93 5.53 -2.08
CA GLU A 23 -4.60 6.95 -1.90
C GLU A 23 -3.28 7.12 -1.13
N ILE A 24 -3.13 6.43 0.01
CA ILE A 24 -1.91 6.51 0.84
C ILE A 24 -0.67 6.04 0.07
N LEU A 25 -0.77 4.95 -0.70
CA LEU A 25 0.38 4.43 -1.45
C LEU A 25 0.71 5.27 -2.70
N ASN A 26 -0.23 6.02 -3.26
CA ASN A 26 0.05 6.92 -4.38
C ASN A 26 0.68 8.25 -3.94
N ASP A 27 0.59 8.58 -2.64
CA ASP A 27 1.24 9.75 -2.04
C ASP A 27 2.51 9.30 -1.29
N PRO A 28 3.70 9.31 -1.92
CA PRO A 28 4.92 8.85 -1.28
C PRO A 28 5.26 9.69 -0.05
N PRO A 29 5.78 9.05 1.02
CA PRO A 29 6.17 9.76 2.22
C PRO A 29 7.37 10.67 1.97
N THR A 30 7.51 11.66 2.83
CA THR A 30 8.74 12.42 3.05
C THR A 30 9.42 11.96 4.33
N ILE A 31 10.61 12.50 4.62
CA ILE A 31 11.27 12.19 5.90
C ILE A 31 10.49 12.69 7.13
N LEU A 32 9.67 13.73 6.97
CA LEU A 32 8.95 14.34 8.09
C LEU A 32 7.73 13.52 8.54
N ASP A 33 7.14 12.74 7.64
CA ASP A 33 5.88 12.02 7.82
C ASP A 33 5.98 10.51 7.56
N LEU A 34 7.18 9.96 7.31
CA LEU A 34 7.39 8.52 7.09
C LEU A 34 6.82 7.64 8.21
N ALA A 35 6.91 8.08 9.47
CA ALA A 35 6.35 7.34 10.59
C ALA A 35 4.82 7.27 10.50
N ASP A 36 4.16 8.43 10.35
CA ASP A 36 2.70 8.52 10.23
C ASP A 36 2.19 7.78 8.99
N TRP A 37 2.91 7.85 7.87
CA TRP A 37 2.59 7.13 6.65
C TRP A 37 2.57 5.61 6.86
N ARG A 38 3.60 5.04 7.53
CA ARG A 38 3.65 3.61 7.87
C ARG A 38 2.52 3.20 8.80
N ASP A 39 2.24 4.01 9.82
CA ASP A 39 1.18 3.73 10.78
C ASP A 39 -0.21 3.74 10.11
N ASN A 40 -0.45 4.68 9.19
CA ASN A 40 -1.68 4.73 8.40
C ASN A 40 -1.83 3.49 7.50
N ILE A 41 -0.77 3.05 6.83
CA ILE A 41 -0.80 1.82 6.02
C ILE A 41 -1.10 0.60 6.90
N SER A 42 -0.41 0.46 8.03
CA SER A 42 -0.60 -0.65 8.95
C SER A 42 -2.04 -0.70 9.45
N HIS A 43 -2.59 0.46 9.84
CA HIS A 43 -3.96 0.57 10.31
C HIS A 43 -4.97 0.10 9.25
N VAL A 44 -4.83 0.56 8.01
CA VAL A 44 -5.72 0.14 6.91
C VAL A 44 -5.56 -1.36 6.62
N MET A 45 -4.35 -1.90 6.65
CA MET A 45 -4.10 -3.34 6.45
C MET A 45 -4.70 -4.21 7.54
N ASP A 46 -4.64 -3.77 8.81
CA ASP A 46 -5.29 -4.45 9.93
C ASP A 46 -6.81 -4.44 9.77
N GLU A 47 -7.40 -3.31 9.36
CA GLU A 47 -8.83 -3.24 9.07
C GLU A 47 -9.24 -4.14 7.88
N ILE A 48 -8.40 -4.23 6.84
CA ILE A 48 -8.62 -5.16 5.72
C ILE A 48 -8.61 -6.60 6.22
N LYS A 49 -7.70 -6.96 7.13
CA LYS A 49 -7.61 -8.30 7.73
C LYS A 49 -8.86 -8.67 8.52
N GLU A 50 -9.40 -7.74 9.30
CA GLU A 50 -10.64 -7.94 10.05
C GLU A 50 -11.84 -8.19 9.14
N VAL A 51 -11.89 -7.50 7.99
CA VAL A 51 -12.99 -7.62 7.03
C VAL A 51 -12.83 -8.83 6.12
N SER A 52 -11.62 -9.10 5.64
CA SER A 52 -11.31 -10.14 4.66
C SER A 52 -9.87 -10.61 4.78
N GLU A 53 -9.67 -11.71 5.50
CA GLU A 53 -8.38 -12.41 5.62
C GLU A 53 -7.79 -12.78 4.25
N LEU A 54 -8.64 -13.13 3.27
CA LEU A 54 -8.22 -13.40 1.89
C LEU A 54 -7.62 -12.17 1.22
N ALA A 55 -8.26 -11.00 1.35
CA ALA A 55 -7.76 -9.77 0.75
C ALA A 55 -6.44 -9.35 1.40
N TYR A 56 -6.36 -9.44 2.73
CA TYR A 56 -5.13 -9.19 3.48
C TYR A 56 -3.98 -10.08 3.00
N ASN A 57 -4.17 -11.40 2.96
CA ASN A 57 -3.14 -12.34 2.54
C ASN A 57 -2.66 -12.10 1.09
N ARG A 58 -3.53 -11.59 0.22
CA ARG A 58 -3.17 -11.25 -1.16
C ARG A 58 -2.39 -9.93 -1.27
N LEU A 59 -2.57 -9.02 -0.32
CA LEU A 59 -1.97 -7.69 -0.33
C LEU A 59 -0.72 -7.56 0.56
N GLU A 60 -0.60 -8.35 1.63
CA GLU A 60 0.42 -8.19 2.67
C GLU A 60 1.84 -8.06 2.11
N ASP A 61 2.33 -9.07 1.40
CA ASP A 61 3.70 -9.07 0.84
C ASP A 61 3.92 -7.89 -0.13
N LEU A 62 2.90 -7.55 -0.91
CA LEU A 62 2.98 -6.48 -1.89
C LEU A 62 3.09 -5.11 -1.21
N VAL A 63 2.30 -4.88 -0.15
CA VAL A 63 2.27 -3.64 0.62
C VAL A 63 3.53 -3.50 1.46
N VAL A 64 4.01 -4.58 2.08
CA VAL A 64 5.30 -4.59 2.80
C VAL A 64 6.44 -4.16 1.86
N GLU A 65 6.43 -4.64 0.62
CA GLU A 65 7.43 -4.23 -0.36
C GLU A 65 7.27 -2.76 -0.80
N VAL A 66 6.04 -2.21 -0.87
CA VAL A 66 5.86 -0.76 -1.09
C VAL A 66 6.48 0.02 0.05
N VAL A 67 6.21 -0.37 1.31
CA VAL A 67 6.74 0.31 2.49
C VAL A 67 8.26 0.32 2.46
N ARG A 68 8.89 -0.85 2.23
CA ARG A 68 10.35 -0.97 2.12
C ARG A 68 10.92 -0.06 1.03
N ARG A 69 10.26 0.03 -0.13
CA ARG A 69 10.71 0.89 -1.23
C ARG A 69 10.49 2.37 -0.94
N GLY A 70 9.42 2.73 -0.23
CA GLY A 70 9.16 4.09 0.24
C GLY A 70 10.25 4.56 1.20
N GLU A 71 10.64 3.71 2.17
CA GLU A 71 11.75 3.99 3.09
C GLU A 71 13.07 4.21 2.33
N VAL A 72 13.41 3.33 1.39
CA VAL A 72 14.62 3.47 0.57
C VAL A 72 14.60 4.77 -0.25
N HIS A 73 13.45 5.14 -0.81
CA HIS A 73 13.33 6.38 -1.57
C HIS A 73 13.50 7.62 -0.70
N VAL A 74 12.92 7.63 0.50
CA VAL A 74 13.09 8.71 1.48
C VAL A 74 14.55 8.83 1.94
N ASP A 75 15.21 7.71 2.22
CA ASP A 75 16.63 7.69 2.62
C ASP A 75 17.53 8.26 1.50
N ASP A 76 17.25 7.95 0.24
CA ASP A 76 17.96 8.52 -0.91
C ASP A 76 17.75 10.04 -1.02
N LEU A 77 16.55 10.53 -0.72
CA LEU A 77 16.26 11.97 -0.74
C LEU A 77 16.94 12.71 0.41
N ASP A 78 17.01 12.13 1.61
CA ASP A 78 17.65 12.73 2.78
C ASP A 78 19.18 12.73 2.70
N SER A 79 19.75 11.70 2.07
CA SER A 79 21.21 11.56 1.92
C SER A 79 21.82 12.39 0.79
N ASP A 80 21.07 13.31 0.18
CA ASP A 80 21.46 14.07 -1.00
C ASP A 80 21.99 13.15 -2.13
N ALA A 81 21.31 12.02 -2.35
CA ALA A 81 21.73 11.07 -3.38
C ALA A 81 21.76 11.74 -4.77
N PRO A 82 22.65 11.30 -5.67
CA PRO A 82 22.70 11.84 -7.03
C PRO A 82 21.33 11.67 -7.75
N PRO A 83 20.91 12.61 -8.61
CA PRO A 83 19.57 12.59 -9.20
C PRO A 83 19.17 11.27 -9.87
N ASN A 84 20.11 10.59 -10.53
CA ASN A 84 19.86 9.31 -11.18
C ASN A 84 19.53 8.17 -10.19
N GLN A 85 20.03 8.25 -8.95
CA GLN A 85 19.71 7.30 -7.90
C GLN A 85 18.31 7.56 -7.34
N SER A 86 17.99 8.82 -7.02
CA SER A 86 16.65 9.20 -6.54
C SER A 86 15.56 8.92 -7.58
N GLU A 87 15.83 9.14 -8.88
CA GLU A 87 14.91 8.78 -9.97
C GLU A 87 14.68 7.26 -10.03
N ARG A 88 15.73 6.45 -9.86
CA ARG A 88 15.62 5.01 -9.87
C ARG A 88 14.77 4.50 -8.70
N THR A 89 15.01 4.99 -7.48
CA THR A 89 14.24 4.53 -6.31
C THR A 89 12.79 5.02 -6.33
N ALA A 90 12.53 6.22 -6.88
CA ALA A 90 11.18 6.66 -7.20
C ALA A 90 10.48 5.71 -8.20
N HIS A 91 11.16 5.35 -9.30
CA HIS A 91 10.60 4.45 -10.30
C HIS A 91 10.26 3.07 -9.70
N GLU A 92 11.19 2.52 -8.91
CA GLU A 92 11.01 1.27 -8.21
C GLU A 92 9.82 1.30 -7.23
N TYR A 93 9.68 2.38 -6.47
CA TYR A 93 8.53 2.61 -5.59
C TYR A 93 7.21 2.60 -6.36
N PHE A 94 7.08 3.45 -7.38
CA PHE A 94 5.83 3.57 -8.14
C PHE A 94 5.51 2.32 -8.97
N ALA A 95 6.51 1.56 -9.41
CA ALA A 95 6.30 0.26 -10.02
C ALA A 95 5.64 -0.72 -9.02
N GLN A 96 6.08 -0.71 -7.77
CA GLN A 96 5.47 -1.54 -6.73
C GLN A 96 4.05 -1.08 -6.37
N VAL A 97 3.81 0.24 -6.28
CA VAL A 97 2.45 0.80 -6.09
C VAL A 97 1.50 0.35 -7.21
N ALA A 98 1.98 0.28 -8.45
CA ALA A 98 1.20 -0.21 -9.58
C ALA A 98 0.82 -1.70 -9.43
N PHE A 99 1.72 -2.55 -8.91
CA PHE A 99 1.39 -3.95 -8.60
C PHE A 99 0.29 -4.07 -7.55
N VAL A 100 0.38 -3.30 -6.45
CA VAL A 100 -0.66 -3.28 -5.41
C VAL A 100 -1.99 -2.81 -5.98
N THR A 101 -1.97 -1.75 -6.79
CA THR A 101 -3.17 -1.21 -7.44
C THR A 101 -3.83 -2.24 -8.37
N SER A 102 -3.02 -2.98 -9.13
CA SER A 102 -3.50 -4.07 -9.98
C SER A 102 -4.17 -5.18 -9.16
N GLU A 103 -3.57 -5.57 -8.03
CA GLU A 103 -4.10 -6.59 -7.14
C GLU A 103 -5.42 -6.16 -6.48
N ILE A 104 -5.49 -4.91 -6.01
CA ILE A 104 -6.73 -4.29 -5.50
C ILE A 104 -7.84 -4.35 -6.55
N ASN A 105 -7.55 -4.03 -7.82
CA ASN A 105 -8.53 -4.06 -8.89
C ASN A 105 -8.99 -5.49 -9.22
N SER A 106 -8.09 -6.47 -9.13
CA SER A 106 -8.45 -7.89 -9.23
C SER A 106 -9.42 -8.28 -8.11
N LEU A 107 -9.13 -7.89 -6.87
CA LEU A 107 -9.96 -8.19 -5.69
C LEU A 107 -11.34 -7.53 -5.73
N LYS A 108 -11.46 -6.33 -6.31
CA LYS A 108 -12.76 -5.65 -6.51
C LYS A 108 -13.67 -6.34 -7.53
N SER A 109 -13.11 -7.19 -8.39
CA SER A 109 -13.81 -7.82 -9.51
C SER A 109 -14.35 -9.22 -9.18
N ILE A 110 -14.08 -9.73 -7.98
CA ILE A 110 -14.51 -11.04 -7.45
C ILE A 110 -15.80 -10.85 -6.63
#